data_AF-A0A925FTW5-F1
#
_entry.id   AF-A0A925FTW5-F1
#
_cell.length_a   1.000
_cell.length_b   1.000
_cell.length_c   1.000
_cell.angle_alpha   90.00
_cell.angle_beta   90.00
_cell.angle_gamma   90.00
#
_symmetry.space_group_name_H-M   'P 1'
#
loop_
_entity.id
_entity.type
_entity.pdbx_description
1 polymer ?
#
loop_
_entity_poly.entity_id
_entity_poly.type
_entity_poly.pdbx_seq_one_letter_code
_entity_poly.pdbx_strand_id
1 'polypeptide(L)'
;MRNLTFILLFSAFAVAGLPVNAQKLTASAKKVFVRHEDSLKAVADSMINGETAGKRFRSDSLFVRMLVRALKNKNSFNYTFDSLPTISRLYAPDSTFRIFTWQMKKDDYMYLQKGAIQMRTQDGSLKLIPLTDQSMFTAKPQDSIRTRVNWIGAIYYKIIQKTFNGKNYYTLLGYDDYSVGSNRKWMDVLSFNENGEPLFG
;
A
#
# COMPACT_ATOMS: atom_id res chain seq x y z
N MET A 1 -33.82 37.19 -54.43
CA MET A 1 -32.64 37.32 -53.55
C MET A 1 -33.14 37.44 -52.11
N ARG A 2 -33.00 36.39 -51.30
CA ARG A 2 -33.52 36.35 -49.92
C ARG A 2 -32.37 35.94 -49.00
N ASN A 3 -31.82 36.90 -48.25
CA ASN A 3 -30.70 36.65 -47.35
C ASN A 3 -31.23 36.12 -46.01
N LEU A 4 -30.84 34.90 -45.66
CA LEU A 4 -31.10 34.28 -44.36
C LEU A 4 -29.88 34.51 -43.47
N THR A 5 -30.05 35.27 -42.39
CA THR A 5 -29.00 35.53 -41.40
C THR A 5 -29.07 34.45 -40.32
N PHE A 6 -28.07 33.57 -40.26
CA PHE A 6 -27.93 32.57 -39.18
C PHE A 6 -27.20 33.21 -37.98
N ILE A 7 -27.87 33.27 -36.82
CA ILE A 7 -27.25 33.67 -35.56
C ILE A 7 -26.84 32.38 -34.81
N LEU A 8 -25.54 32.16 -34.69
CA LEU A 8 -24.95 31.10 -33.87
C LEU A 8 -24.83 31.59 -32.42
N LEU A 9 -25.68 31.06 -31.53
CA LEU A 9 -25.53 31.22 -30.08
C LEU A 9 -24.49 30.22 -29.56
N PHE A 10 -23.32 30.72 -29.21
CA PHE A 10 -22.26 29.95 -28.54
C PHE A 10 -22.53 29.98 -27.03
N SER A 11 -23.10 28.91 -26.47
CA SER A 11 -23.25 28.77 -25.01
C SER A 11 -21.92 28.29 -24.41
N ALA A 12 -21.21 29.21 -23.75
CA ALA A 12 -20.03 28.87 -22.97
C ALA A 12 -20.46 28.14 -21.69
N PHE A 13 -20.39 26.81 -21.68
CA PHE A 13 -20.49 26.01 -20.45
C PHE A 13 -19.19 26.17 -19.66
N ALA A 14 -19.15 27.13 -18.74
CA ALA A 14 -18.07 27.26 -17.77
C ALA A 14 -18.19 26.13 -16.75
N VAL A 15 -17.45 25.04 -16.94
CA VAL A 15 -17.25 24.01 -15.91
C VAL A 15 -16.36 24.62 -14.83
N ALA A 16 -16.99 25.15 -13.78
CA ALA A 16 -16.28 25.55 -12.57
C ALA A 16 -15.71 24.28 -11.91
N GLY A 17 -14.44 24.00 -12.16
CA GLY A 17 -13.70 22.97 -11.44
C GLY A 17 -13.63 23.35 -9.96
N LEU A 18 -14.35 22.62 -9.11
CA LEU A 18 -14.21 22.76 -7.66
C LEU A 18 -12.74 22.44 -7.31
N PRO A 19 -12.06 23.29 -6.51
CA PRO A 19 -10.71 23.00 -6.08
C PRO A 19 -10.73 21.72 -5.24
N VAL A 20 -10.06 20.69 -5.73
CA VAL A 20 -9.78 19.46 -4.96
C VAL A 20 -8.78 19.83 -3.87
N ASN A 21 -9.30 20.32 -2.75
CA ASN A 21 -8.49 20.53 -1.56
C ASN A 21 -8.16 19.15 -0.99
N ALA A 22 -6.89 18.76 -1.07
CA ALA A 22 -6.37 17.65 -0.29
C ALA A 22 -6.61 17.96 1.19
N GLN A 23 -7.65 17.38 1.79
CA GLN A 23 -8.03 17.66 3.17
C GLN A 23 -6.93 17.18 4.10
N LYS A 24 -6.15 18.12 4.63
CA LYS A 24 -5.25 17.89 5.75
C LYS A 24 -6.08 17.37 6.94
N LEU A 25 -5.54 16.39 7.65
CA LEU A 25 -6.18 15.84 8.84
C LEU A 25 -6.43 16.95 9.87
N THR A 26 -7.64 16.99 10.42
CA THR A 26 -7.95 17.88 11.56
C THR A 26 -7.13 17.47 12.79
N ALA A 27 -6.91 18.39 13.72
CA ALA A 27 -6.19 18.08 14.95
C ALA A 27 -6.87 16.96 15.77
N SER A 28 -8.21 16.92 15.79
CA SER A 28 -8.98 15.86 16.45
C SER A 28 -8.79 14.50 15.76
N ALA A 29 -8.86 14.45 14.42
CA ALA A 29 -8.61 13.22 13.67
C ALA A 29 -7.17 12.73 13.87
N LYS A 30 -6.18 13.63 13.87
CA LYS A 30 -4.79 13.29 14.15
C LYS A 30 -4.61 12.64 15.52
N LYS A 31 -5.28 13.15 16.58
CA LYS A 31 -5.25 12.54 17.92
C LYS A 31 -5.79 11.10 17.93
N VAL A 32 -6.81 10.79 17.12
CA VAL A 32 -7.33 9.42 16.98
C VAL A 32 -6.26 8.49 16.41
N PHE A 33 -5.56 8.91 15.35
CA PHE A 33 -4.49 8.13 14.75
C PHE A 33 -3.29 7.94 15.68
N VAL A 34 -2.89 8.97 16.43
CA VAL A 34 -1.81 8.86 17.43
C VAL A 34 -2.12 7.75 18.44
N ARG A 35 -3.33 7.71 19.00
CA ARG A 35 -3.73 6.63 19.94
C ARG A 35 -3.70 5.24 19.32
N HIS A 36 -4.13 5.12 18.07
CA HIS A 36 -4.04 3.85 17.33
C HIS A 36 -2.59 3.43 17.13
N GLU A 37 -1.74 4.37 16.73
CA GLU A 37 -0.33 4.13 16.48
C GLU A 37 0.42 3.75 17.76
N ASP A 38 0.15 4.43 18.88
CA ASP A 38 0.74 4.08 20.17
C ASP A 38 0.39 2.65 20.60
N SER A 39 -0.84 2.22 20.34
CA SER A 39 -1.25 0.82 20.59
C SER A 39 -0.57 -0.15 19.62
N LEU A 40 -0.38 0.25 18.36
CA LEU A 40 0.27 -0.57 17.34
C LEU A 40 1.75 -0.81 17.63
N LYS A 41 2.48 0.16 18.20
CA LYS A 41 3.91 0.05 18.51
C LYS A 41 4.26 -1.23 19.27
N ALA A 42 3.54 -1.50 20.36
CA ALA A 42 3.83 -2.64 21.23
C ALA A 42 3.70 -3.99 20.50
N VAL A 43 2.65 -4.16 19.70
CA VAL A 43 2.43 -5.40 18.93
C VAL A 43 3.32 -5.46 17.69
N ALA A 44 3.67 -4.33 17.10
CA ALA A 44 4.61 -4.23 15.98
C ALA A 44 6.05 -4.58 16.41
N ASP A 45 6.45 -4.22 17.62
CA ASP A 45 7.71 -4.64 18.23
C ASP A 45 7.70 -6.13 18.57
N SER A 46 6.67 -6.59 19.29
CA SER A 46 6.54 -8.01 19.69
C SER A 46 6.43 -8.98 18.51
N MET A 47 5.97 -8.49 17.34
CA MET A 47 5.94 -9.23 16.09
C MET A 47 7.34 -9.58 15.57
N ILE A 48 8.32 -8.70 15.78
CA ILE A 48 9.71 -8.90 15.37
C ILE A 48 10.53 -9.54 16.49
N ASN A 49 10.45 -8.97 17.69
CA ASN A 49 11.33 -9.24 18.82
C ASN A 49 10.76 -10.26 19.82
N GLY A 50 9.58 -10.83 19.54
CA GLY A 50 8.99 -11.86 20.37
C GLY A 50 9.90 -13.11 20.46
N GLU A 51 10.18 -13.53 21.71
CA GLU A 51 11.06 -14.67 22.01
C GLU A 51 10.65 -15.96 21.31
N THR A 52 9.36 -16.28 21.33
CA THR A 52 8.81 -17.49 20.71
C THR A 52 8.11 -17.17 19.40
N ALA A 53 8.17 -18.09 18.44
CA ALA A 53 7.40 -18.00 17.21
C ALA A 53 5.90 -17.75 17.50
N GLY A 54 5.32 -18.48 18.46
CA GLY A 54 3.92 -18.29 18.87
C GLY A 54 3.60 -16.89 19.41
N LYS A 55 4.55 -16.19 20.06
CA LYS A 55 4.38 -14.78 20.46
C LYS A 55 4.40 -13.86 19.23
N ARG A 56 5.31 -14.10 18.28
CA ARG A 56 5.39 -13.33 17.03
C ARG A 56 4.12 -13.48 16.18
N PHE A 57 3.64 -14.71 15.98
CA PHE A 57 2.40 -14.99 15.22
C PHE A 57 1.14 -14.35 15.84
N ARG A 58 1.01 -14.42 17.18
CA ARG A 58 -0.11 -13.77 17.89
C ARG A 58 -0.02 -12.26 17.78
N SER A 59 1.18 -11.70 17.91
CA SER A 59 1.43 -10.24 17.80
C SER A 59 1.15 -9.74 16.39
N ASP A 60 1.59 -10.45 15.35
CA ASP A 60 1.27 -10.15 13.96
C ASP A 60 -0.25 -10.20 13.71
N SER A 61 -0.95 -11.24 14.20
CA SER A 61 -2.41 -11.33 14.09
C SER A 61 -3.14 -10.17 14.77
N LEU A 62 -2.63 -9.70 15.93
CA LEU A 62 -3.15 -8.53 16.62
C LEU A 62 -2.84 -7.25 15.86
N PHE A 63 -1.59 -7.10 15.39
CA PHE A 63 -1.11 -5.97 14.61
C PHE A 63 -1.99 -5.77 13.36
N VAL A 64 -2.24 -6.82 12.57
CA VAL A 64 -3.12 -6.76 11.39
C VAL A 64 -4.51 -6.23 11.75
N ARG A 65 -5.15 -6.79 12.79
CA ARG A 65 -6.48 -6.35 13.24
C ARG A 65 -6.48 -4.89 13.67
N MET A 66 -5.47 -4.47 14.42
CA MET A 66 -5.34 -3.10 14.93
C MET A 66 -5.03 -2.12 13.80
N LEU A 67 -4.19 -2.50 12.84
CA LEU A 67 -3.85 -1.68 11.69
C LEU A 67 -5.10 -1.46 10.83
N VAL A 68 -5.83 -2.52 10.51
CA VAL A 68 -7.09 -2.40 9.76
C VAL A 68 -8.10 -1.51 10.49
N ARG A 69 -8.24 -1.65 11.83
CA ARG A 69 -9.08 -0.75 12.64
C ARG A 69 -8.63 0.71 12.53
N ALA A 70 -7.32 0.98 12.62
CA ALA A 70 -6.79 2.32 12.46
C ALA A 70 -7.07 2.87 11.06
N LEU A 71 -6.85 2.06 10.02
CA LEU A 71 -7.04 2.44 8.61
C LEU A 71 -8.51 2.68 8.23
N LYS A 72 -9.48 2.09 8.96
CA LYS A 72 -10.91 2.35 8.77
C LYS A 72 -11.34 3.77 9.16
N ASN A 73 -10.54 4.50 9.94
CA ASN A 73 -10.82 5.91 10.20
C ASN A 73 -10.69 6.72 8.91
N LYS A 74 -11.63 7.64 8.67
CA LYS A 74 -11.66 8.49 7.47
C LYS A 74 -10.34 9.25 7.30
N ASN A 75 -9.89 9.40 6.06
CA ASN A 75 -8.64 10.07 5.69
C ASN A 75 -7.37 9.41 6.24
N SER A 76 -7.41 8.12 6.60
CA SER A 76 -6.23 7.38 7.09
C SER A 76 -5.05 7.37 6.11
N PHE A 77 -5.31 7.50 4.80
CA PHE A 77 -4.28 7.65 3.79
C PHE A 77 -3.33 8.84 4.05
N ASN A 78 -3.82 9.90 4.71
CA ASN A 78 -3.06 11.10 4.99
C ASN A 78 -2.27 11.01 6.32
N TYR A 79 -2.46 9.97 7.12
CA TYR A 79 -1.69 9.74 8.35
C TYR A 79 -0.49 8.84 8.06
N THR A 80 0.72 9.27 8.42
CA THR A 80 1.95 8.61 7.98
C THR A 80 2.28 7.33 8.75
N PHE A 81 1.95 7.21 10.03
CA PHE A 81 2.40 6.07 10.85
C PHE A 81 3.94 5.96 10.99
N ASP A 82 4.65 7.09 11.07
CA ASP A 82 6.13 7.15 11.13
C ASP A 82 6.73 6.54 12.41
N SER A 83 5.89 6.31 13.41
CA SER A 83 6.25 5.82 14.73
C SER A 83 6.25 4.27 14.80
N LEU A 84 6.05 3.59 13.67
CA LEU A 84 6.10 2.12 13.51
C LEU A 84 7.35 1.70 12.70
N PRO A 85 8.55 1.67 13.31
CA PRO A 85 9.80 1.43 12.57
C PRO A 85 9.94 -0.01 12.05
N THR A 86 9.18 -0.97 12.59
CA THR A 86 9.26 -2.39 12.22
C THR A 86 8.47 -2.76 10.96
N ILE A 87 7.77 -1.80 10.37
CA ILE A 87 7.03 -1.99 9.12
C ILE A 87 7.52 -0.98 8.08
N SER A 88 7.60 -1.42 6.84
CA SER A 88 7.73 -0.51 5.72
C SER A 88 6.38 0.06 5.33
N ARG A 89 6.37 1.33 4.98
CA ARG A 89 5.20 2.08 4.52
C ARG A 89 5.61 3.07 3.44
N LEU A 90 5.39 2.74 2.17
CA LEU A 90 5.84 3.59 1.06
C LEU A 90 4.65 4.20 0.34
N TYR A 91 4.66 5.52 0.15
CA TYR A 91 3.75 6.16 -0.80
C TYR A 91 4.31 6.00 -2.21
N ALA A 92 3.42 5.77 -3.18
CA ALA A 92 3.75 5.97 -4.58
C ALA A 92 4.18 7.43 -4.81
N PRO A 93 5.10 7.72 -5.75
CA PRO A 93 5.53 9.10 -6.02
C PRO A 93 4.38 10.06 -6.36
N ASP A 94 3.35 9.58 -7.04
CA ASP A 94 2.12 10.33 -7.34
C ASP A 94 1.05 10.29 -6.23
N SER A 95 1.35 9.67 -5.09
CA SER A 95 0.43 9.53 -3.95
C SER A 95 -0.91 8.83 -4.27
N THR A 96 -1.00 8.06 -5.35
CA THR A 96 -2.22 7.31 -5.73
C THR A 96 -2.48 6.13 -4.81
N PHE A 97 -1.43 5.53 -4.25
CA PHE A 97 -1.51 4.49 -3.25
C PHE A 97 -0.34 4.58 -2.26
N ARG A 98 -0.43 3.76 -1.21
CA ARG A 98 0.72 3.39 -0.38
C ARG A 98 0.72 1.90 -0.18
N ILE A 99 1.91 1.32 -0.03
CA ILE A 99 2.10 -0.09 0.27
C ILE A 99 2.70 -0.23 1.66
N PHE A 100 2.11 -1.11 2.47
CA PHE A 100 2.65 -1.58 3.72
C PHE A 100 3.28 -2.94 3.51
N THR A 101 4.50 -3.15 3.99
CA THR A 101 5.14 -4.47 4.02
C THR A 101 5.87 -4.69 5.32
N TRP A 102 5.74 -5.87 5.90
CA TRP A 102 6.47 -6.27 7.11
C TRP A 102 6.71 -7.77 7.06
N GLN A 103 7.59 -8.25 7.93
CA GLN A 103 7.95 -9.65 8.01
C GLN A 103 8.03 -10.09 9.45
N MET A 104 7.93 -11.40 9.66
CA MET A 104 8.16 -12.03 10.94
C MET A 104 8.98 -13.30 10.75
N LYS A 105 9.89 -13.57 11.69
CA LYS A 105 10.62 -14.83 11.73
C LYS A 105 9.67 -15.96 12.13
N LYS A 106 9.34 -16.86 11.21
CA LYS A 106 8.46 -18.02 11.48
C LYS A 106 9.15 -19.03 12.38
N ASP A 107 10.38 -19.37 12.03
CA ASP A 107 11.27 -20.28 12.77
C ASP A 107 12.73 -19.92 12.46
N ASP A 108 13.69 -20.74 12.85
CA ASP A 108 15.10 -20.44 12.65
C ASP A 108 15.53 -20.34 11.19
N TYR A 109 14.74 -20.88 10.26
CA TYR A 109 15.14 -20.99 8.86
C TYR A 109 14.38 -20.04 7.94
N MET A 110 13.24 -19.50 8.39
CA MET A 110 12.28 -18.89 7.49
C MET A 110 11.63 -17.62 8.05
N TYR A 111 11.46 -16.65 7.15
CA TYR A 111 10.65 -15.46 7.35
C TYR A 111 9.34 -15.58 6.57
N LEU A 112 8.28 -14.98 7.12
CA LEU A 112 7.03 -14.78 6.43
C LEU A 112 6.82 -13.29 6.22
N GLN A 113 6.51 -12.92 4.99
CA GLN A 113 6.19 -11.55 4.63
C GLN A 113 4.68 -11.36 4.57
N LYS A 114 4.26 -10.14 4.86
CA LYS A 114 2.88 -9.69 4.68
C LYS A 114 2.89 -8.30 4.07
N GLY A 115 1.84 -8.01 3.33
CA GLY A 115 1.66 -6.70 2.75
C GLY A 115 0.22 -6.34 2.51
N ALA A 116 -0.02 -5.05 2.34
CA ALA A 116 -1.29 -4.51 1.90
C ALA A 116 -1.08 -3.21 1.14
N ILE A 117 -1.84 -3.02 0.06
CA ILE A 117 -1.89 -1.77 -0.68
C ILE A 117 -3.12 -1.00 -0.23
N GLN A 118 -2.94 0.22 0.24
CA GLN A 118 -4.04 1.15 0.48
C GLN A 118 -4.11 2.14 -0.67
N MET A 119 -5.25 2.18 -1.36
CA MET A 119 -5.50 3.16 -2.41
C MET A 119 -5.93 4.49 -1.79
N ARG A 120 -5.53 5.61 -2.40
CA ARG A 120 -6.10 6.93 -2.09
C ARG A 120 -7.52 6.99 -2.65
N THR A 121 -8.47 7.36 -1.81
CA THR A 121 -9.88 7.59 -2.17
C THR A 121 -10.20 9.08 -2.03
N GLN A 122 -11.12 9.59 -2.86
CA GLN A 122 -11.51 11.00 -2.82
C GLN A 122 -12.32 11.34 -1.58
N ASP A 123 -13.18 10.41 -1.14
CA ASP A 123 -14.02 10.56 0.05
C ASP A 123 -13.27 10.23 1.35
N GLY A 124 -12.02 9.77 1.27
CA GLY A 124 -11.21 9.39 2.42
C GLY A 124 -11.59 8.04 3.04
N SER A 125 -12.46 7.25 2.40
CA SER A 125 -12.80 5.90 2.83
C SER A 125 -11.64 4.91 2.66
N LEU A 126 -11.66 3.80 3.39
CA LEU A 126 -10.64 2.77 3.26
C LEU A 126 -10.89 1.91 2.00
N LYS A 127 -9.99 1.98 1.02
CA LYS A 127 -9.82 0.95 -0.02
C LYS A 127 -8.49 0.23 0.22
N LEU A 128 -8.56 -1.00 0.75
CA LEU A 128 -7.40 -1.80 1.15
C LEU A 128 -7.39 -3.12 0.37
N ILE A 129 -6.23 -3.45 -0.19
CA ILE A 129 -5.99 -4.65 -0.98
C ILE A 129 -4.94 -5.49 -0.25
N PRO A 130 -5.32 -6.59 0.43
CA PRO A 130 -4.37 -7.44 1.13
C PRO A 130 -3.54 -8.27 0.13
N LEU A 131 -2.25 -8.43 0.41
CA LEU A 131 -1.34 -9.26 -0.36
C LEU A 131 -1.07 -10.58 0.38
N THR A 132 -1.27 -11.69 -0.32
CA THR A 132 -0.98 -13.04 0.16
C THR A 132 0.37 -13.47 -0.39
N ASP A 133 1.33 -13.64 0.52
CA ASP A 133 2.64 -14.19 0.19
C ASP A 133 2.51 -15.68 -0.21
N GLN A 134 3.08 -16.02 -1.36
CA GLN A 134 3.17 -17.39 -1.90
C GLN A 134 4.62 -17.82 -2.18
N SER A 135 5.61 -17.13 -1.63
CA SER A 135 7.03 -17.40 -1.84
C SER A 135 7.41 -18.84 -1.47
N MET A 136 6.88 -19.35 -0.35
CA MET A 136 7.14 -20.73 0.12
C MET A 136 6.65 -21.82 -0.85
N PHE A 137 5.67 -21.51 -1.68
CA PHE A 137 5.03 -22.47 -2.59
C PHE A 137 5.37 -22.21 -4.05
N THR A 138 6.32 -21.31 -4.32
CA THR A 138 6.67 -20.88 -5.66
C THR A 138 8.14 -21.20 -5.97
N ALA A 139 8.37 -22.16 -6.87
CA ALA A 139 9.72 -22.53 -7.29
C ALA A 139 10.38 -21.50 -8.23
N LYS A 140 9.60 -20.86 -9.11
CA LYS A 140 10.07 -19.90 -10.13
C LYS A 140 9.28 -18.59 -10.04
N PRO A 141 9.57 -17.71 -9.06
CA PRO A 141 8.80 -16.50 -8.82
C PRO A 141 8.73 -15.54 -10.02
N GLN A 142 9.74 -15.56 -10.90
CA GLN A 142 9.90 -14.71 -12.07
C GLN A 142 9.19 -15.18 -13.35
N ASP A 143 8.55 -16.36 -13.34
CA ASP A 143 8.00 -16.98 -14.57
C ASP A 143 6.62 -16.47 -14.99
N SER A 144 5.94 -15.73 -14.12
CA SER A 144 4.53 -15.37 -14.29
C SER A 144 4.24 -14.01 -13.67
N ILE A 145 3.33 -13.27 -14.29
CA ILE A 145 2.69 -12.11 -13.65
C ILE A 145 1.92 -12.60 -12.42
N ARG A 146 2.13 -11.93 -11.30
CA ARG A 146 1.49 -12.21 -10.02
C ARG A 146 0.41 -11.20 -9.71
N THR A 147 -0.49 -11.57 -8.83
CA THR A 147 -1.64 -10.82 -8.35
C THR A 147 -1.57 -10.70 -6.84
N ARG A 148 -2.53 -10.02 -6.22
CA ARG A 148 -2.61 -9.94 -4.76
C ARG A 148 -2.70 -11.30 -4.04
N VAL A 149 -3.15 -12.38 -4.67
CA VAL A 149 -3.31 -13.69 -4.00
C VAL A 149 -2.12 -14.63 -4.16
N ASN A 150 -1.19 -14.29 -5.06
CA ASN A 150 0.04 -15.06 -5.31
C ASN A 150 1.27 -14.16 -5.40
N TRP A 151 1.28 -13.10 -4.58
CA TRP A 151 2.37 -12.15 -4.45
C TRP A 151 3.62 -12.83 -3.87
N ILE A 152 4.80 -12.39 -4.30
CA ILE A 152 6.08 -12.84 -3.75
C ILE A 152 6.50 -11.82 -2.69
N GLY A 153 6.55 -12.30 -1.46
CA GLY A 153 6.79 -11.49 -0.28
C GLY A 153 8.12 -10.74 -0.30
N ALA A 154 8.06 -9.42 -0.14
CA ALA A 154 9.24 -8.58 0.06
C ALA A 154 8.94 -7.38 0.96
N ILE A 155 9.95 -6.90 1.67
CA ILE A 155 9.92 -5.61 2.36
C ILE A 155 10.40 -4.53 1.41
N TYR A 156 9.47 -3.75 0.87
CA TYR A 156 9.82 -2.69 -0.08
C TYR A 156 10.42 -1.49 0.64
N TYR A 157 11.50 -0.92 0.12
CA TYR A 157 12.14 0.28 0.68
C TYR A 157 12.19 1.44 -0.31
N LYS A 158 11.85 1.21 -1.59
CA LYS A 158 11.77 2.27 -2.60
C LYS A 158 10.71 1.97 -3.65
N ILE A 159 10.06 3.04 -4.13
CA ILE A 159 9.17 3.02 -5.29
C ILE A 159 9.71 4.00 -6.33
N ILE A 160 9.83 3.54 -7.57
CA ILE A 160 10.20 4.36 -8.73
C ILE A 160 9.05 4.30 -9.72
N GLN A 161 8.43 5.44 -9.99
CA GLN A 161 7.34 5.55 -10.95
C GLN A 161 7.86 5.84 -12.35
N LYS A 162 7.31 5.16 -13.36
CA LYS A 162 7.45 5.50 -14.78
C LYS A 162 6.10 5.40 -15.47
N THR A 163 5.87 6.26 -16.44
CA THR A 163 4.69 6.20 -17.30
C THR A 163 5.10 5.71 -18.68
N PHE A 164 4.36 4.75 -19.22
CA PHE A 164 4.55 4.22 -20.56
C PHE A 164 3.18 4.01 -21.22
N ASN A 165 3.00 4.53 -22.44
CA ASN A 165 1.73 4.49 -23.17
C ASN A 165 0.51 4.93 -22.33
N GLY A 166 0.66 6.00 -21.54
CA GLY A 166 -0.40 6.52 -20.68
C GLY A 166 -0.71 5.69 -19.43
N LYS A 167 -0.01 4.57 -19.20
CA LYS A 167 -0.14 3.73 -18.00
C LYS A 167 1.03 3.94 -17.04
N ASN A 168 0.72 4.06 -15.74
CA ASN A 168 1.72 4.14 -14.69
C ASN A 168 2.20 2.74 -14.28
N TYR A 169 3.51 2.62 -14.14
CA TYR A 169 4.23 1.46 -13.63
C TYR A 169 5.10 1.90 -12.46
N TYR A 170 5.17 1.06 -11.44
CA TYR A 170 5.86 1.34 -10.19
C TYR A 170 6.88 0.23 -9.94
N THR A 171 8.15 0.51 -10.19
CA THR A 171 9.22 -0.41 -9.80
C THR A 171 9.41 -0.34 -8.30
N LEU A 172 9.13 -1.44 -7.62
CA LEU A 172 9.30 -1.63 -6.18
C LEU A 172 10.63 -2.31 -5.93
N LEU A 173 11.50 -1.70 -5.11
CA LEU A 173 12.73 -2.34 -4.67
C LEU A 173 12.52 -2.92 -3.28
N GLY A 174 12.71 -4.24 -3.19
CA GLY A 174 12.41 -5.05 -2.02
C GLY A 174 13.63 -5.72 -1.42
N TYR A 175 13.50 -6.07 -0.14
CA TYR A 175 14.44 -6.90 0.60
C TYR A 175 13.70 -8.08 1.22
N ASP A 176 14.34 -9.24 1.22
CA ASP A 176 13.84 -10.47 1.81
C ASP A 176 15.00 -11.11 2.58
N ASP A 177 14.85 -11.29 3.89
CA ASP A 177 15.86 -11.93 4.73
C ASP A 177 16.04 -13.42 4.40
N TYR A 178 15.10 -14.01 3.65
CA TYR A 178 15.13 -15.36 3.07
C TYR A 178 15.47 -16.48 4.06
N SER A 179 16.74 -16.70 4.41
CA SER A 179 17.20 -17.73 5.35
C SER A 179 18.46 -17.33 6.12
N VAL A 180 18.87 -18.14 7.09
CA VAL A 180 20.07 -17.90 7.94
C VAL A 180 21.35 -17.64 7.12
N GLY A 181 21.47 -18.23 5.94
CA GLY A 181 22.69 -18.18 5.13
C GLY A 181 22.68 -17.18 3.98
N SER A 182 21.56 -16.52 3.69
CA SER A 182 21.44 -15.64 2.52
C SER A 182 20.23 -14.73 2.60
N ASN A 183 20.41 -13.49 2.15
CA ASN A 183 19.34 -12.54 1.90
C ASN A 183 19.14 -12.33 0.39
N ARG A 184 17.99 -11.74 0.02
CA ARG A 184 17.60 -11.47 -1.37
C ARG A 184 17.19 -10.01 -1.54
N LYS A 185 17.43 -9.49 -2.74
CA LYS A 185 16.90 -8.21 -3.21
C LYS A 185 15.87 -8.51 -4.30
N TRP A 186 14.71 -7.90 -4.19
CA TRP A 186 13.61 -8.04 -5.14
C TRP A 186 13.44 -6.76 -5.95
N MET A 187 13.08 -6.92 -7.21
CA MET A 187 12.61 -5.83 -8.07
C MET A 187 11.31 -6.29 -8.70
N ASP A 188 10.20 -5.65 -8.31
CA ASP A 188 8.88 -5.95 -8.86
C ASP A 188 8.38 -4.75 -9.64
N VAL A 189 7.75 -4.99 -10.80
CA VAL A 189 6.99 -3.95 -11.49
C VAL A 189 5.54 -4.09 -11.05
N LEU A 190 5.07 -3.16 -10.22
CA LEU A 190 3.67 -3.05 -9.86
C LEU A 190 2.94 -2.21 -10.91
N SER A 191 1.81 -2.72 -11.39
CA SER A 191 0.81 -1.95 -12.14
C SER A 191 -0.59 -2.33 -11.67
N PHE A 192 -1.60 -1.58 -12.09
CA PHE A 192 -3.00 -1.91 -11.82
C PHE A 192 -3.70 -2.25 -13.13
N ASN A 193 -4.58 -3.26 -13.11
CA ASN A 193 -5.45 -3.56 -14.23
C ASN A 193 -6.68 -2.61 -14.23
N GLU A 194 -7.56 -2.78 -15.21
CA GLU A 194 -8.77 -1.94 -15.38
C GLU A 194 -9.72 -2.00 -14.18
N ASN A 195 -9.72 -3.12 -13.44
CA ASN A 195 -10.51 -3.28 -12.22
C ASN A 195 -9.83 -2.66 -10.99
N GLY A 196 -8.63 -2.10 -11.15
CA GLY A 196 -7.83 -1.57 -10.06
C GLY A 196 -7.18 -2.63 -9.17
N GLU A 197 -7.04 -3.86 -9.66
CA GLU A 197 -6.31 -4.94 -8.98
C GLU A 197 -4.80 -4.86 -9.29
N PRO A 198 -3.93 -5.09 -8.30
CA PRO A 198 -2.49 -5.00 -8.49
C PRO A 198 -1.97 -6.23 -9.24
N LEU A 199 -1.07 -5.98 -10.18
CA LEU A 199 -0.28 -6.96 -10.92
C LEU A 199 1.20 -6.70 -10.64
N PHE A 200 1.96 -7.75 -10.36
CA PHE A 200 3.40 -7.71 -10.12
C PHE A 200 4.11 -8.55 -11.18
N GLY A 201 5.12 -7.99 -11.84
CA GLY A 201 5.90 -8.67 -12.89
C GLY A 201 5.98 -7.86 -14.17
#